data_AF-A0A7V9L485-F1
#
_entry.id   AF-A0A7V9L485-F1
#
_cell.length_a   1.000
_cell.length_b   1.000
_cell.length_c   1.000
_cell.angle_alpha   90.00
_cell.angle_beta   90.00
_cell.angle_gamma   90.00
#
_symmetry.space_group_name_H-M   'P 1'
#
loop_
_entity.id
_entity.type
_entity.pdbx_description
1 polymer ?
#
loop_
_entity_poly.entity_id
_entity_poly.type
_entity_poly.pdbx_seq_one_letter_code
_entity_poly.pdbx_strand_id
1 'polypeptide(L)'
;MRKLVLLFALTACSINHRTDQLACERQNDCDRGQTCSDGFCLTVGNPDDGPGPDPDGGPRPDSFSCPAQCTSCQLASMTCTVDCGQSPATCQLPINCPPGFNCNILCTRNEGCETINCTQGESCNIQCKGNGTCDNVTCGAGKCNVECTGAMACRGVDCHQSCACDVACGNNATCLNVSCPGEPLQCSGFGLDRCSSDDDGCNTCE
;
A
#
# COMPACT_ATOMS: atom_id res chain seq x y z
N MET A 1 -12.30 -56.47 66.24
CA MET A 1 -11.41 -55.63 65.40
C MET A 1 -12.14 -55.28 64.11
N ARG A 2 -12.76 -54.10 64.02
CA ARG A 2 -13.53 -53.64 62.84
C ARG A 2 -12.57 -52.90 61.90
N LYS A 3 -12.40 -53.40 60.68
CA LYS A 3 -11.61 -52.76 59.62
C LYS A 3 -12.47 -51.68 58.95
N LEU A 4 -12.04 -50.43 59.05
CA LEU A 4 -12.60 -49.28 58.32
C LEU A 4 -12.02 -49.31 56.89
N VAL A 5 -12.87 -49.42 55.87
CA VAL A 5 -12.48 -49.31 54.47
C VAL A 5 -12.79 -47.88 54.02
N LEU A 6 -11.75 -47.09 53.74
CA LEU A 6 -11.87 -45.76 53.13
C LEU A 6 -12.10 -45.93 51.63
N LEU A 7 -13.26 -45.49 51.13
CA LEU A 7 -13.49 -45.25 49.70
C LEU A 7 -13.02 -43.82 49.36
N PHE A 8 -11.99 -43.70 48.53
CA PHE A 8 -11.62 -42.44 47.87
C PHE A 8 -12.43 -42.32 46.57
N ALA A 9 -13.36 -41.37 46.53
CA ALA A 9 -14.03 -40.96 45.30
C ALA A 9 -13.10 -39.98 44.55
N LEU A 10 -12.50 -40.44 43.45
CA LEU A 10 -11.78 -39.59 42.50
C LEU A 10 -12.79 -38.94 41.56
N THR A 11 -13.20 -37.71 41.84
CA THR A 11 -13.93 -36.87 40.90
C THR A 11 -12.95 -36.31 39.88
N ALA A 12 -12.89 -36.90 38.69
CA ALA A 12 -12.17 -36.34 37.56
C ALA A 12 -12.95 -35.11 37.03
N CYS A 13 -12.37 -33.92 37.13
CA CYS A 13 -12.86 -32.75 36.40
C CYS A 13 -12.59 -32.98 34.90
N SER A 14 -13.62 -33.25 34.10
CA SER A 14 -13.50 -33.18 32.65
C SER A 14 -13.40 -31.72 32.24
N ILE A 15 -12.18 -31.23 32.01
CA ILE A 15 -11.95 -29.94 31.38
C ILE A 15 -12.34 -30.12 29.91
N ASN A 16 -13.57 -29.76 29.57
CA ASN A 16 -14.02 -29.75 28.19
C ASN A 16 -13.37 -28.54 27.50
N HIS A 17 -12.24 -28.75 26.84
CA HIS A 17 -11.56 -27.71 26.10
C HIS A 17 -12.45 -27.32 24.91
N ARG A 18 -12.96 -26.08 24.87
CA ARG A 18 -13.81 -25.55 23.79
C ARG A 18 -13.23 -25.72 22.38
N THR A 19 -11.93 -26.02 22.25
CA THR A 19 -11.22 -26.26 20.99
C THR A 19 -11.66 -27.52 20.24
N ASP A 20 -12.20 -28.54 20.93
CA ASP A 20 -12.55 -29.80 20.26
C ASP A 20 -13.81 -29.67 19.39
N GLN A 21 -14.62 -28.63 19.62
CA GLN A 21 -15.84 -28.36 18.83
C GLN A 21 -15.57 -27.71 17.48
N LEU A 22 -14.34 -27.22 17.25
CA LEU A 22 -13.94 -26.58 15.99
C LEU A 22 -12.91 -27.42 15.24
N ALA A 23 -12.50 -28.58 15.76
CA ALA A 23 -11.55 -29.44 15.09
C ALA A 23 -12.21 -30.16 13.90
N CYS A 24 -11.48 -30.28 12.80
CA CYS A 24 -11.91 -31.02 11.62
C CYS A 24 -10.76 -31.80 11.01
N GLU A 25 -11.03 -32.97 10.44
CA GLU A 25 -10.10 -33.65 9.54
C GLU A 25 -10.51 -33.44 8.08
N ARG A 26 -11.80 -33.20 7.84
CA ARG A 26 -12.43 -33.06 6.52
C ARG A 26 -13.49 -31.97 6.56
N GLN A 27 -13.80 -31.42 5.37
CA GLN A 27 -14.78 -30.35 5.19
C GLN A 27 -16.19 -30.66 5.74
N ASN A 28 -16.58 -31.94 5.78
CA ASN A 28 -17.89 -32.35 6.29
C ASN A 28 -17.99 -32.35 7.81
N ASP A 29 -16.86 -32.19 8.51
CA ASP A 29 -16.82 -32.09 9.98
C ASP A 29 -17.23 -30.67 10.44
N CYS A 30 -17.31 -29.71 9.50
CA CYS A 30 -17.62 -28.31 9.76
C CYS A 30 -19.09 -27.97 9.52
N ASP A 31 -19.60 -27.04 10.32
CA ASP A 31 -20.95 -26.50 10.15
C ASP A 31 -21.09 -25.71 8.84
N ARG A 32 -22.34 -25.51 8.43
CA ARG A 32 -22.68 -24.80 7.19
C ARG A 32 -22.12 -23.36 7.23
N GLY A 33 -21.28 -23.00 6.25
CA GLY A 33 -20.62 -21.68 6.17
C GLY A 33 -19.21 -21.64 6.75
N GLN A 34 -18.64 -22.79 7.11
CA GLN A 34 -17.25 -22.92 7.54
C GLN A 34 -16.44 -23.77 6.55
N THR A 35 -15.13 -23.55 6.49
CA THR A 35 -14.15 -24.33 5.72
C THR A 35 -13.17 -24.99 6.68
N CYS A 36 -12.88 -26.28 6.45
CA CYS A 36 -11.84 -26.97 7.21
C CYS A 36 -10.46 -26.55 6.70
N SER A 37 -9.71 -25.81 7.51
CA SER A 37 -8.33 -25.38 7.22
C SER A 37 -7.43 -25.70 8.41
N ASP A 38 -6.32 -26.39 8.16
CA ASP A 38 -5.29 -26.72 9.15
C ASP A 38 -5.83 -27.41 10.42
N GLY A 39 -6.86 -28.24 10.24
CA GLY A 39 -7.46 -28.99 11.34
C GLY A 39 -8.57 -28.23 12.08
N PHE A 40 -8.98 -27.05 11.60
CA PHE A 40 -10.02 -26.22 12.23
C PHE A 40 -11.08 -25.73 11.26
N CYS A 41 -12.33 -25.68 11.71
CA CYS A 41 -13.44 -25.10 10.99
C CYS A 41 -13.45 -23.58 11.12
N LEU A 42 -13.10 -22.88 10.04
CA LEU A 42 -13.06 -21.42 9.97
C LEU A 42 -14.28 -20.91 9.19
N THR A 43 -15.00 -19.92 9.71
CA THR A 43 -16.07 -19.26 8.94
C THR A 43 -15.46 -18.60 7.71
N VAL A 44 -15.96 -18.95 6.52
CA VAL A 44 -15.57 -18.28 5.28
C VAL A 44 -16.18 -16.88 5.36
N GLY A 45 -15.37 -15.90 5.74
CA GLY A 45 -15.85 -14.55 5.98
C GLY A 45 -16.59 -14.02 4.75
N ASN A 46 -17.80 -13.52 4.97
CA ASN A 46 -18.21 -12.35 4.21
C ASN A 46 -17.10 -11.30 4.37
N PRO A 47 -16.75 -10.53 3.32
CA PRO A 47 -15.73 -9.50 3.40
C PRO A 47 -15.99 -8.41 4.46
N ASP A 48 -17.16 -8.41 5.11
CA ASP A 48 -17.57 -7.47 6.16
C ASP A 48 -17.50 -8.03 7.60
N ASP A 49 -17.25 -9.33 7.80
CA ASP A 49 -17.17 -9.96 9.13
C ASP A 49 -15.73 -10.35 9.48
N GLY A 50 -14.84 -9.35 9.52
CA GLY A 50 -13.56 -9.50 10.21
C GLY A 50 -13.79 -9.85 11.69
N PRO A 51 -12.81 -10.50 12.37
CA PRO A 51 -12.92 -10.73 13.80
C PRO A 51 -13.13 -9.38 14.49
N GLY A 52 -14.27 -9.24 15.18
CA GLY A 52 -14.59 -8.05 15.95
C GLY A 52 -13.44 -7.69 16.89
N PRO A 53 -13.31 -6.40 17.27
CA PRO A 53 -12.21 -5.94 18.10
C PRO A 53 -12.12 -6.79 19.36
N ASP A 54 -11.02 -7.51 19.50
CA ASP A 54 -10.68 -8.24 20.71
C ASP A 54 -10.70 -7.22 21.89
N PRO A 55 -11.50 -7.43 22.94
CA PRO A 55 -11.58 -6.50 24.06
C PRO A 55 -10.25 -6.37 24.84
N ASP A 56 -9.30 -7.30 24.66
CA ASP A 56 -7.98 -7.28 25.31
C ASP A 56 -6.80 -7.47 24.33
N GLY A 57 -7.08 -7.66 23.03
CA GLY A 57 -6.09 -7.90 21.98
C GLY A 57 -5.76 -6.63 21.23
N GLY A 58 -4.72 -5.91 21.68
CA GLY A 58 -4.02 -4.95 20.83
C GLY A 58 -3.66 -5.59 19.48
N PRO A 59 -3.56 -4.79 18.40
CA PRO A 59 -3.30 -5.31 17.06
C PRO A 59 -2.13 -6.29 17.08
N ARG A 60 -2.39 -7.51 16.63
CA ARG A 60 -1.36 -8.53 16.41
C ARG A 60 -0.26 -7.91 15.52
N PRO A 61 1.01 -7.84 15.97
CA PRO A 61 2.08 -7.12 15.27
C PRO A 61 2.48 -7.75 13.92
N ASP A 62 1.86 -8.85 13.54
CA ASP A 62 2.10 -9.67 12.36
C ASP A 62 1.04 -9.53 11.26
N SER A 63 -0.11 -8.89 11.51
CA SER A 63 -1.02 -8.47 10.43
C SER A 63 -0.61 -7.10 9.92
N PHE A 64 0.56 -7.03 9.31
CA PHE A 64 0.99 -5.86 8.55
C PHE A 64 -0.03 -5.72 7.39
N SER A 65 -0.99 -4.81 7.56
CA SER A 65 -2.00 -4.52 6.54
C SER A 65 -1.45 -3.47 5.60
N CYS A 66 -1.92 -3.49 4.34
CA CYS A 66 -1.54 -2.45 3.41
C CYS A 66 -1.96 -1.07 3.92
N PRO A 67 -1.11 -0.05 3.77
CA PRO A 67 -1.51 1.32 4.05
C PRO A 67 -2.79 1.66 3.28
N ALA A 68 -3.70 2.39 3.92
CA ALA A 68 -5.05 2.63 3.39
C ALA A 68 -5.07 3.34 2.03
N GLN A 69 -4.04 4.11 1.70
CA GLN A 69 -3.88 4.76 0.40
C GLN A 69 -3.49 3.80 -0.74
N CYS A 70 -3.00 2.60 -0.44
CA CYS A 70 -2.57 1.64 -1.44
C CYS A 70 -3.77 0.78 -1.89
N THR A 71 -3.98 0.67 -3.20
CA THR A 71 -4.91 -0.32 -3.77
C THR A 71 -4.41 -1.74 -3.52
N SER A 72 -3.09 -1.92 -3.58
CA SER A 72 -2.40 -3.15 -3.18
C SER A 72 -1.00 -2.83 -2.67
N CYS A 73 -0.40 -3.73 -1.89
CA CYS A 73 0.96 -3.54 -1.41
C CYS A 73 1.73 -4.87 -1.32
N GLN A 74 3.05 -4.77 -1.37
CA GLN A 74 3.98 -5.87 -1.12
C GLN A 74 4.89 -5.48 0.04
N LEU A 75 4.66 -6.07 1.21
CA LEU A 75 5.30 -5.63 2.45
C LEU A 75 6.76 -6.11 2.56
N ALA A 76 7.09 -7.23 1.90
CA ALA A 76 8.47 -7.72 1.82
C ALA A 76 9.40 -6.75 1.07
N SER A 77 8.89 -6.05 0.05
CA SER A 77 9.62 -5.07 -0.76
C SER A 77 9.19 -3.63 -0.45
N MET A 78 8.37 -3.42 0.59
CA MET A 78 7.80 -2.12 0.95
C MET A 78 7.21 -1.39 -0.26
N THR A 79 6.49 -2.08 -1.14
CA THR A 79 5.93 -1.47 -2.36
C THR A 79 4.46 -1.15 -2.16
N CYS A 80 4.04 0.08 -2.45
CA CYS A 80 2.66 0.53 -2.41
C CYS A 80 2.19 0.81 -3.84
N THR A 81 1.15 0.13 -4.31
CA THR A 81 0.57 0.39 -5.62
C THR A 81 -0.78 1.08 -5.46
N VAL A 82 -0.94 2.23 -6.11
CA VAL A 82 -2.19 2.97 -6.21
C VAL A 82 -2.66 2.91 -7.65
N ASP A 83 -3.76 2.20 -7.91
CA ASP A 83 -4.34 2.06 -9.25
C ASP A 83 -5.75 2.68 -9.26
N CYS A 84 -5.86 3.86 -9.86
CA CYS A 84 -7.12 4.62 -9.96
C CYS A 84 -8.11 4.01 -10.95
N GLY A 85 -7.66 3.07 -11.79
CA GLY A 85 -8.54 2.26 -12.62
C GLY A 85 -9.38 1.32 -11.76
N GLN A 86 -8.75 0.71 -10.75
CA GLN A 86 -9.36 -0.27 -9.85
C GLN A 86 -10.09 0.38 -8.67
N SER A 87 -9.51 1.42 -8.06
CA SER A 87 -10.07 2.11 -6.89
C SER A 87 -10.23 3.60 -7.15
N PRO A 88 -11.28 4.04 -7.88
CA PRO A 88 -11.46 5.44 -8.25
C PRO A 88 -11.61 6.38 -7.05
N ALA A 89 -12.24 5.92 -5.97
CA ALA A 89 -12.44 6.73 -4.77
C ALA A 89 -11.12 7.13 -4.11
N THR A 90 -10.09 6.29 -4.17
CA THR A 90 -8.77 6.56 -3.59
C THR A 90 -8.08 7.74 -4.27
N CYS A 91 -8.36 7.98 -5.55
CA CYS A 91 -7.70 9.01 -6.35
C CYS A 91 -8.47 10.33 -6.45
N GLN A 92 -9.57 10.45 -5.72
CA GLN A 92 -10.29 11.72 -5.49
C GLN A 92 -9.73 12.49 -4.30
N LEU A 93 -8.87 11.85 -3.51
CA LEU A 93 -8.18 12.46 -2.39
C LEU A 93 -6.69 12.63 -2.72
N PRO A 94 -5.98 13.54 -2.03
CA PRO A 94 -4.53 13.64 -2.13
C PRO A 94 -3.86 12.30 -1.80
N ILE A 95 -2.97 11.84 -2.69
CA ILE A 95 -2.24 10.58 -2.53
C ILE A 95 -0.96 10.88 -1.76
N ASN A 96 -0.82 10.32 -0.56
CA ASN A 96 0.39 10.43 0.24
C ASN A 96 1.12 9.09 0.28
N CYS A 97 2.32 9.02 -0.30
CA CYS A 97 3.14 7.81 -0.25
C CYS A 97 3.51 7.50 1.22
N PRO A 98 3.25 6.27 1.71
CA PRO A 98 3.58 5.93 3.09
C PRO A 98 5.10 5.98 3.36
N PRO A 99 5.51 6.25 4.61
CA PRO A 99 6.92 6.27 5.01
C PRO A 99 7.69 5.00 4.63
N GLY A 100 8.79 5.15 3.90
CA GLY A 100 9.68 4.04 3.54
C GLY A 100 9.11 3.10 2.47
N PHE A 101 8.02 3.47 1.80
CA PHE A 101 7.49 2.69 0.68
C PHE A 101 7.99 3.18 -0.67
N ASN A 102 8.14 2.23 -1.59
CA ASN A 102 8.30 2.46 -3.02
C ASN A 102 6.90 2.54 -3.66
N CYS A 103 6.47 3.75 -4.05
CA CYS A 103 5.11 3.99 -4.54
C CYS A 103 5.02 3.89 -6.05
N ASN A 104 4.12 3.03 -6.54
CA ASN A 104 3.71 2.94 -7.94
C ASN A 104 2.31 3.52 -8.07
N ILE A 105 2.18 4.70 -8.67
CA ILE A 105 0.92 5.44 -8.77
C ILE A 105 0.49 5.49 -10.23
N LEU A 106 -0.68 4.90 -10.53
CA LEU A 106 -1.24 4.81 -11.86
C LEU A 106 -2.55 5.61 -11.95
N CYS A 107 -2.46 6.79 -12.57
CA CYS A 107 -3.55 7.73 -12.74
C CYS A 107 -4.11 7.64 -14.16
N THR A 108 -5.04 6.70 -14.36
CA THR A 108 -5.64 6.40 -15.68
C THR A 108 -6.95 7.13 -15.96
N ARG A 109 -7.60 7.65 -14.92
CA ARG A 109 -8.87 8.39 -15.06
C ARG A 109 -8.61 9.87 -15.21
N ASN A 110 -9.43 10.52 -16.02
CA ASN A 110 -9.40 11.98 -16.17
C ASN A 110 -9.68 12.65 -14.82
N GLU A 111 -8.97 13.76 -14.56
CA GLU A 111 -9.12 14.59 -13.36
C GLU A 111 -8.90 13.81 -12.05
N GLY A 112 -8.19 12.67 -12.14
CA GLY A 112 -7.78 11.87 -10.99
C GLY A 112 -6.37 12.22 -10.53
N CYS A 113 -6.05 11.90 -9.27
CA CYS A 113 -4.73 12.15 -8.69
C CYS A 113 -4.31 13.63 -8.77
N GLU A 114 -5.17 14.56 -8.37
CA GLU A 114 -4.84 15.99 -8.44
C GLU A 114 -3.55 16.31 -7.69
N THR A 115 -3.38 15.75 -6.49
CA THR A 115 -2.20 15.97 -5.65
C THR A 115 -1.55 14.64 -5.28
N ILE A 116 -0.25 14.54 -5.54
CA ILE A 116 0.59 13.39 -5.17
C ILE A 116 1.76 13.90 -4.34
N ASN A 117 1.91 13.35 -3.13
CA ASN A 117 2.99 13.69 -2.22
C ASN A 117 3.84 12.44 -1.93
N CYS A 118 5.10 12.53 -2.35
CA CYS A 118 6.11 11.49 -2.22
C CYS A 118 7.19 11.81 -1.20
N THR A 119 7.02 12.87 -0.40
CA THR A 119 8.04 13.36 0.54
C THR A 119 8.47 12.34 1.59
N GLN A 120 7.57 11.43 1.96
CA GLN A 120 7.84 10.36 2.93
C GLN A 120 8.18 9.01 2.28
N GLY A 121 7.96 8.88 0.97
CA GLY A 121 8.29 7.67 0.23
C GLY A 121 9.79 7.46 0.07
N GLU A 122 10.21 6.21 -0.10
CA GLU A 122 11.58 5.86 -0.48
C GLU A 122 11.81 6.11 -1.98
N SER A 123 10.79 5.82 -2.80
CA SER A 123 10.77 6.21 -4.21
C SER A 123 9.34 6.36 -4.72
N CYS A 124 9.19 7.09 -5.82
CA CYS A 124 7.90 7.25 -6.49
C CYS A 124 8.03 7.06 -8.00
N ASN A 125 7.15 6.21 -8.52
CA ASN A 125 6.95 6.00 -9.94
C ASN A 125 5.49 6.34 -10.27
N ILE A 126 5.29 7.41 -11.03
CA ILE A 126 4.01 8.04 -11.25
C ILE A 126 3.69 8.02 -12.74
N GLN A 127 2.55 7.45 -13.11
CA GLN A 127 2.07 7.40 -14.49
C GLN A 127 0.75 8.16 -14.62
N CYS A 128 0.82 9.31 -15.27
CA CYS A 128 -0.27 10.26 -15.47
C CYS A 128 -0.83 10.10 -16.88
N LYS A 129 -1.77 9.17 -17.03
CA LYS A 129 -2.35 8.77 -18.33
C LYS A 129 -3.70 9.44 -18.61
N GLY A 130 -4.45 9.77 -17.55
CA GLY A 130 -5.72 10.50 -17.68
C GLY A 130 -5.53 11.96 -18.07
N ASN A 131 -6.54 12.56 -18.68
CA ASN A 131 -6.54 14.00 -18.96
C ASN A 131 -6.63 14.79 -17.66
N GLY A 132 -5.77 15.81 -17.48
CA GLY A 132 -5.76 16.66 -16.28
C GLY A 132 -5.39 15.91 -15.00
N THR A 133 -4.58 14.85 -15.09
CA THR A 133 -4.10 14.11 -13.91
C THR A 133 -2.75 14.64 -13.43
N CYS A 134 -2.44 14.38 -12.15
CA CYS A 134 -1.16 14.73 -11.54
C CYS A 134 -0.88 16.24 -11.63
N ASP A 135 -1.83 17.04 -11.19
CA ASP A 135 -1.70 18.49 -11.29
C ASP A 135 -0.56 19.03 -10.42
N ASN A 136 -0.39 18.45 -9.24
CA ASN A 136 0.65 18.81 -8.29
C ASN A 136 1.34 17.55 -7.79
N VAL A 137 2.56 17.31 -8.27
CA VAL A 137 3.43 16.24 -7.81
C VAL A 137 4.54 16.86 -6.97
N THR A 138 4.68 16.42 -5.72
CA THR A 138 5.80 16.79 -4.85
C THR A 138 6.63 15.56 -4.58
N CYS A 139 7.80 15.51 -5.19
CA CYS A 139 8.74 14.42 -5.00
C CYS A 139 9.52 14.58 -3.67
N GLY A 140 9.88 13.44 -3.08
CA GLY A 140 10.66 13.40 -1.83
C GLY A 140 12.16 13.32 -2.06
N ALA A 141 12.90 12.97 -1.01
CA ALA A 141 14.36 12.83 -1.05
C ALA A 141 14.84 11.73 -2.02
N GLY A 142 14.03 10.70 -2.22
CA GLY A 142 14.37 9.54 -3.05
C GLY A 142 14.18 9.76 -4.56
N LYS A 143 14.19 8.64 -5.30
CA LYS A 143 13.99 8.64 -6.75
C LYS A 143 12.55 8.98 -7.11
N CYS A 144 12.36 9.89 -8.07
CA CYS A 144 11.05 10.26 -8.58
C CYS A 144 11.01 10.11 -10.09
N ASN A 145 10.21 9.18 -10.60
CA ASN A 145 9.93 9.03 -12.02
C ASN A 145 8.49 9.45 -12.29
N VAL A 146 8.29 10.42 -13.18
CA VAL A 146 6.98 10.98 -13.53
C VAL A 146 6.80 10.88 -15.04
N GLU A 147 5.89 10.03 -15.48
CA GLU A 147 5.54 9.86 -16.89
C GLU A 147 4.16 10.46 -17.17
N CYS A 148 4.13 11.50 -18.00
CA CYS A 148 2.95 12.30 -18.31
C CYS A 148 2.55 12.07 -19.76
N THR A 149 1.48 11.30 -19.98
CA THR A 149 0.98 11.00 -21.33
C THR A 149 -0.42 11.52 -21.58
N GLY A 150 -1.17 11.79 -20.50
CA GLY A 150 -2.48 12.42 -20.57
C GLY A 150 -2.41 13.89 -21.01
N ALA A 151 -3.47 14.35 -21.68
CA ALA A 151 -3.60 15.76 -22.03
C ALA A 151 -3.60 16.63 -20.76
N MET A 152 -2.91 17.78 -20.78
CA MET A 152 -2.82 18.70 -19.63
C MET A 152 -2.39 18.05 -18.30
N ALA A 153 -1.74 16.88 -18.35
CA ALA A 153 -1.19 16.23 -17.18
C ALA A 153 0.11 16.93 -16.72
N CYS A 154 0.45 16.76 -15.43
CA CYS A 154 1.73 17.22 -14.86
C CYS A 154 1.93 18.74 -14.95
N ARG A 155 0.90 19.51 -14.58
CA ARG A 155 0.98 20.99 -14.62
C ARG A 155 1.96 21.56 -13.59
N GLY A 156 2.24 20.83 -12.52
CA GLY A 156 3.22 21.15 -11.49
C GLY A 156 3.93 19.89 -11.01
N VAL A 157 5.24 19.83 -11.20
CA VAL A 157 6.11 18.76 -10.69
C VAL A 157 7.27 19.39 -9.95
N ASP A 158 7.32 19.20 -8.64
CA ASP A 158 8.39 19.67 -7.77
C ASP A 158 9.32 18.52 -7.42
N CYS A 159 10.50 18.51 -8.02
CA CYS A 159 11.58 17.57 -7.75
C CYS A 159 12.74 18.20 -6.98
N HIS A 160 12.59 19.37 -6.38
CA HIS A 160 13.71 20.10 -5.75
C HIS A 160 14.40 19.29 -4.65
N GLN A 161 13.65 18.46 -3.93
CA GLN A 161 14.15 17.62 -2.85
C GLN A 161 14.71 16.28 -3.34
N SER A 162 14.46 15.88 -4.59
CA SER A 162 14.79 14.54 -5.09
C SER A 162 16.25 14.40 -5.46
N CYS A 163 16.85 13.29 -5.02
CA CYS A 163 18.21 12.95 -5.42
C CYS A 163 18.32 12.47 -6.87
N ALA A 164 17.22 12.00 -7.45
CA ALA A 164 17.10 11.62 -8.84
C ALA A 164 15.66 11.89 -9.28
N CYS A 165 15.47 12.71 -10.30
CA CYS A 165 14.15 12.97 -10.85
C CYS A 165 14.15 12.89 -12.38
N ASP A 166 13.25 12.04 -12.89
CA ASP A 166 12.96 11.87 -14.30
C ASP A 166 11.53 12.32 -14.55
N VAL A 167 11.36 13.33 -15.40
CA VAL A 167 10.05 13.82 -15.82
C VAL A 167 9.96 13.71 -17.33
N ALA A 168 9.13 12.78 -17.79
CA ALA A 168 8.92 12.50 -19.20
C ALA A 168 7.52 12.95 -19.62
N CYS A 169 7.46 13.98 -20.46
CA CYS A 169 6.21 14.54 -20.96
C CYS A 169 6.01 14.13 -22.41
N GLY A 170 4.97 13.34 -22.66
CA GLY A 170 4.57 12.93 -24.01
C GLY A 170 3.96 14.10 -24.79
N ASN A 171 3.76 13.90 -26.10
CA ASN A 171 3.34 14.94 -27.05
C ASN A 171 2.02 15.68 -26.70
N ASN A 172 1.18 15.11 -25.84
CA ASN A 172 -0.09 15.70 -25.43
C ASN A 172 -0.05 16.30 -24.01
N ALA A 173 0.98 15.99 -23.21
CA ALA A 173 1.10 16.53 -21.87
C ALA A 173 1.65 17.97 -21.91
N THR A 174 1.25 18.78 -20.94
CA THR A 174 1.71 20.17 -20.82
C THR A 174 2.41 20.31 -19.47
N CYS A 175 3.68 19.91 -19.45
CA CYS A 175 4.53 20.10 -18.29
C CYS A 175 4.90 21.58 -18.21
N LEU A 176 4.16 22.33 -17.40
CA LEU A 176 4.23 23.80 -17.36
C LEU A 176 5.16 24.32 -16.27
N ASN A 177 5.20 23.64 -15.11
CA ASN A 177 5.97 24.07 -13.95
C ASN A 177 6.72 22.88 -13.38
N VAL A 178 7.83 22.51 -14.03
CA VAL A 178 8.71 21.44 -13.57
C VAL A 178 9.92 22.07 -12.88
N SER A 179 10.14 21.73 -11.61
CA SER A 179 11.32 22.14 -10.83
C SER A 179 12.25 20.96 -10.67
N CYS A 180 13.43 21.00 -11.29
CA CYS A 180 14.40 19.90 -11.24
C CYS A 180 15.35 20.03 -10.03
N PRO A 181 15.97 18.92 -9.58
CA PRO A 181 17.05 19.00 -8.61
C PRO A 181 18.29 19.68 -9.20
N GLY A 182 19.12 20.29 -8.35
CA GLY A 182 20.37 20.91 -8.78
C GLY A 182 20.22 22.19 -9.60
N GLU A 183 19.12 22.94 -9.38
CA GLU A 183 18.88 24.23 -10.02
C GLU A 183 20.13 25.14 -10.02
N PRO A 184 20.41 25.81 -11.17
CA PRO A 184 19.42 26.08 -12.21
C PRO A 184 19.52 25.26 -13.51
N LEU A 185 20.54 24.42 -13.73
CA LEU A 185 20.87 24.00 -15.11
C LEU A 185 21.48 22.60 -15.31
N GLN A 186 21.73 21.82 -14.26
CA GLN A 186 22.46 20.55 -14.45
C GLN A 186 21.55 19.37 -14.84
N CYS A 187 20.32 19.33 -14.33
CA CYS A 187 19.41 18.18 -14.48
C CYS A 187 18.17 18.48 -15.34
N SER A 188 18.04 19.72 -15.81
CA SER A 188 17.00 20.14 -16.73
C SER A 188 17.49 19.85 -18.15
N GLY A 189 16.93 18.83 -18.80
CA GLY A 189 17.27 18.53 -20.19
C GLY A 189 16.99 19.75 -21.10
N PHE A 190 17.50 19.79 -22.33
CA PHE A 190 17.29 20.95 -23.23
C PHE A 190 15.77 21.26 -23.39
N GLY A 191 15.28 22.29 -22.69
CA GLY A 191 13.86 22.65 -22.57
C GLY A 191 13.38 22.54 -21.11
N LEU A 192 12.81 23.62 -20.56
CA LEU A 192 12.38 23.77 -19.15
C LEU A 192 11.26 22.81 -18.69
N ASP A 193 10.86 21.86 -19.54
CA ASP A 193 9.65 21.05 -19.37
C ASP A 193 9.99 19.59 -19.00
N ARG A 194 11.25 19.28 -18.69
CA ARG A 194 11.71 17.92 -18.35
C ARG A 194 12.89 17.92 -17.37
N CYS A 195 12.92 16.93 -16.49
CA CYS A 195 14.09 16.56 -15.70
C CYS A 195 14.61 15.21 -16.18
N SER A 196 15.92 15.01 -16.14
CA SER A 196 16.52 13.69 -16.31
C SER A 196 17.62 13.45 -15.29
N SER A 197 17.58 12.27 -14.66
CA SER A 197 18.61 11.81 -13.74
C SER A 197 19.77 11.09 -14.46
N ASP A 198 19.66 10.84 -15.76
CA ASP A 198 20.71 10.22 -16.56
C ASP A 198 21.91 11.15 -16.78
N ASP A 199 21.75 12.45 -16.56
CA ASP A 199 22.83 13.44 -16.64
C ASP A 199 23.80 13.31 -15.44
N ASP A 200 25.10 13.49 -15.70
CA ASP A 200 26.15 13.34 -14.68
C ASP A 200 25.91 14.28 -13.48
N GLY A 201 25.75 13.70 -12.29
CA GLY A 201 25.49 14.44 -11.05
C GLY A 201 24.01 14.62 -10.70
N CYS A 202 23.09 14.10 -11.53
CA CYS A 202 21.64 14.22 -11.35
C CYS A 202 20.96 12.97 -10.78
N ASN A 203 21.76 11.97 -10.39
CA ASN A 203 21.30 10.69 -9.81
C ASN A 203 22.00 10.33 -8.48
N THR A 204 22.65 11.30 -7.82
CA THR A 204 23.37 11.06 -6.57
C THR A 204 22.45 11.25 -5.37
N CYS A 205 21.97 10.12 -4.82
CA CYS A 205 21.31 10.06 -3.52
C CYS A 205 22.38 9.82 -2.45
N GLU A 206 22.71 10.85 -1.67
CA GLU A 206 23.64 10.75 -0.52
C GLU A 206 22.99 10.11 0.71
#